data_AF-A0A6P0SZK7-F1
#
_entry.id   AF-A0A6P0SZK7-F1
#
_cell.length_a   1.000
_cell.length_b   1.000
_cell.length_c   1.000
_cell.angle_alpha   90.00
_cell.angle_beta   90.00
_cell.angle_gamma   90.00
#
_symmetry.space_group_name_H-M   'P 1'
#
loop_
_entity.id
_entity.type
_entity.pdbx_description
1 polymer ?
#
loop_
_entity_poly.entity_id
_entity_poly.type
_entity_poly.pdbx_seq_one_letter_code
_entity_poly.pdbx_strand_id
1 'polypeptide(L)'
;MDLWLKKERETGDYQASQPVGVGTVPKITDLEKFRKFVEEHSDKTQKQMAEIWGNNVTQQNVSYAIKKLGFTRKKKLMVTDR
;
A
#
# COMPACT_ATOMS: atom_id res chain seq x y z
N MET A 1 37.62 -6.80 12.81
CA MET A 1 37.38 -5.90 11.66
C MET A 1 37.58 -6.73 10.40
N ASP A 2 36.76 -7.78 10.18
CA ASP A 2 37.12 -8.86 9.22
C ASP A 2 35.90 -9.46 8.49
N LEU A 3 34.72 -8.83 8.63
CA LEU A 3 33.47 -9.36 8.08
C LEU A 3 33.48 -9.39 6.54
N TRP A 4 34.13 -8.41 5.92
CA TRP A 4 34.22 -8.28 4.45
C TRP A 4 35.14 -9.33 3.82
N LEU A 5 36.30 -9.59 4.41
CA LEU A 5 37.28 -10.59 3.95
C LEU A 5 36.77 -12.04 4.06
N LYS A 6 35.86 -12.31 5.02
CA LYS A 6 35.19 -13.62 5.12
C LYS A 6 34.12 -13.79 4.03
N LYS A 7 33.28 -12.77 3.84
CA LYS A 7 32.20 -12.79 2.84
C LYS A 7 32.72 -12.95 1.40
N GLU A 8 33.85 -12.32 1.08
CA GLU A 8 34.52 -12.43 -0.22
C GLU A 8 35.01 -13.87 -0.49
N ARG A 9 35.63 -14.52 0.51
CA ARG A 9 36.07 -15.92 0.38
C ARG A 9 34.93 -16.91 0.20
N GLU A 10 33.77 -16.65 0.80
CA GLU A 10 32.61 -17.55 0.74
C GLU A 10 31.76 -17.33 -0.51
N THR A 11 31.62 -16.10 -1.00
CA THR A 11 30.66 -15.75 -2.07
C THR A 11 31.34 -15.52 -3.42
N GLY A 12 32.65 -15.24 -3.45
CA GLY A 12 33.40 -14.91 -4.67
C GLY A 12 32.98 -13.61 -5.36
N ASP A 13 32.12 -12.82 -4.73
CA ASP A 13 31.51 -11.62 -5.29
C ASP A 13 31.30 -10.55 -4.20
N TYR A 14 31.46 -9.27 -4.55
CA TYR A 14 31.42 -8.10 -3.65
C TYR A 14 30.02 -7.45 -3.61
N GLN A 15 29.00 -8.08 -4.19
CA GLN A 15 27.65 -7.51 -4.20
C GLN A 15 27.17 -7.15 -2.79
N ALA A 16 26.55 -5.98 -2.68
CA ALA A 16 25.87 -5.57 -1.45
C ALA A 16 24.91 -6.68 -1.01
N SER A 17 24.92 -7.02 0.29
CA SER A 17 23.89 -7.89 0.84
C SER A 17 22.52 -7.33 0.47
N GLN A 18 21.57 -8.21 0.14
CA GLN A 18 20.20 -7.82 -0.25
C GLN A 18 19.67 -6.71 0.67
N PRO A 19 18.93 -5.71 0.13
CA PRO A 19 18.47 -4.59 0.92
C PRO A 19 17.69 -5.10 2.13
N VAL A 20 18.29 -4.93 3.31
CA VAL A 20 17.71 -5.30 4.59
C VAL A 20 16.57 -4.33 4.87
N GLY A 21 15.36 -4.71 4.47
CA GLY A 21 14.17 -3.88 4.68
C GLY A 21 13.00 -4.27 3.79
N VAL A 22 12.52 -5.51 3.91
CA VAL A 22 11.20 -5.83 3.37
C VAL A 22 10.18 -5.15 4.30
N GLY A 23 9.53 -4.09 3.82
CA GLY A 23 8.55 -3.34 4.61
C GLY A 23 7.39 -4.22 5.12
N THR A 24 6.59 -3.68 6.04
CA THR A 24 5.44 -4.40 6.61
C THR A 24 4.49 -4.91 5.54
N VAL A 25 4.06 -6.16 5.67
CA VAL A 25 3.04 -6.76 4.78
C VAL A 25 1.74 -5.96 4.89
N PRO A 26 1.16 -5.51 3.76
CA PRO A 26 -0.08 -4.74 3.79
C PRO A 26 -1.24 -5.60 4.33
N LYS A 27 -2.07 -5.01 5.20
CA LYS A 27 -3.26 -5.71 5.76
C LYS A 27 -4.31 -6.06 4.69
N ILE A 28 -4.34 -5.32 3.59
CA ILE A 28 -5.20 -5.60 2.43
C ILE A 28 -4.38 -6.41 1.44
N THR A 29 -4.50 -7.73 1.51
CA THR A 29 -3.81 -8.69 0.63
C THR A 29 -4.60 -8.92 -0.67
N ASP A 30 -5.92 -9.07 -0.57
CA ASP A 30 -6.82 -9.31 -1.72
C ASP A 30 -7.14 -8.01 -2.48
N LEU A 31 -6.23 -7.59 -3.36
CA LEU A 31 -6.38 -6.35 -4.14
C LEU A 31 -7.56 -6.39 -5.14
N GLU A 32 -7.89 -7.55 -5.72
CA GLU A 32 -9.01 -7.65 -6.66
C GLU A 32 -10.37 -7.48 -5.99
N LYS A 33 -10.56 -8.09 -4.81
CA LYS A 33 -11.77 -7.88 -4.00
C LYS A 33 -11.87 -6.42 -3.56
N PHE A 34 -10.74 -5.84 -3.14
CA PHE A 34 -10.68 -4.45 -2.71
C PHE A 34 -10.99 -3.49 -3.87
N ARG A 35 -10.58 -3.80 -5.10
CA ARG A 35 -10.95 -3.01 -6.28
C ARG A 35 -12.46 -2.93 -6.48
N LYS A 36 -13.15 -4.08 -6.48
CA LYS A 36 -14.62 -4.13 -6.62
C LYS A 36 -15.33 -3.35 -5.50
N PHE A 37 -14.81 -3.49 -4.28
CA PHE A 37 -15.32 -2.75 -3.12
C PHE A 37 -15.18 -1.23 -3.26
N VAL A 38 -14.03 -0.74 -3.74
CA VAL A 38 -13.81 0.70 -3.97
C VAL A 38 -14.73 1.22 -5.09
N GLU A 39 -14.99 0.43 -6.12
CA GLU A 39 -15.93 0.78 -7.20
C GLU A 39 -17.38 0.89 -6.67
N GLU A 40 -17.82 -0.06 -5.85
CA GLU A 40 -19.16 -0.07 -5.24
C GLU A 40 -19.37 1.05 -4.19
N HIS A 41 -18.31 1.51 -3.54
CA HIS A 41 -18.38 2.54 -2.49
C HIS A 41 -17.64 3.83 -2.83
N SER A 42 -17.55 4.16 -4.12
CA SER A 42 -16.79 5.34 -4.61
C SER A 42 -17.27 6.70 -4.05
N ASP A 43 -18.47 6.75 -3.47
CA ASP A 43 -19.05 7.90 -2.78
C ASP A 43 -18.56 8.07 -1.33
N LYS A 44 -18.09 6.99 -0.70
CA LYS A 44 -17.73 6.96 0.71
C LYS A 44 -16.33 7.51 0.97
N THR A 45 -16.14 8.01 2.18
CA THR A 45 -14.81 8.45 2.64
C THR A 45 -13.92 7.23 2.96
N GLN A 46 -12.59 7.41 2.90
CA GLN A 46 -11.65 6.32 3.22
C GLN A 46 -11.79 5.80 4.66
N LYS A 47 -12.26 6.64 5.59
CA LYS A 47 -12.54 6.23 6.98
C LYS A 47 -13.74 5.29 7.03
N GLN A 48 -14.83 5.65 6.37
CA GLN A 48 -16.02 4.80 6.26
C GLN A 48 -15.73 3.49 5.51
N MET A 49 -14.92 3.55 4.45
CA MET A 49 -14.45 2.36 3.75
C MET A 49 -13.69 1.40 4.68
N ALA A 50 -12.86 1.92 5.59
CA ALA A 50 -12.15 1.10 6.57
C ALA A 50 -13.12 0.44 7.57
N GLU A 51 -14.16 1.16 8.00
CA GLU A 51 -15.21 0.64 8.88
C GLU A 51 -16.01 -0.49 8.21
N ILE A 52 -16.35 -0.34 6.92
CA ILE A 52 -17.13 -1.35 6.18
C ILE A 52 -16.28 -2.56 5.78
N TRP A 53 -15.03 -2.34 5.37
CA TRP A 53 -14.14 -3.42 4.96
C TRP A 53 -13.82 -4.39 6.12
N GLY A 54 -13.81 -3.89 7.36
CA GLY A 54 -13.51 -4.71 8.53
C GLY A 54 -12.02 -5.10 8.61
N ASN A 55 -11.70 -6.14 9.38
CA ASN A 55 -10.33 -6.68 9.55
C ASN A 55 -9.31 -5.76 10.24
N ASN A 56 -9.73 -4.89 11.18
CA ASN A 56 -8.81 -3.98 11.88
C ASN A 56 -7.98 -3.12 10.90
N VAL A 57 -8.58 -2.82 9.75
CA VAL A 57 -7.98 -1.98 8.71
C VAL A 57 -8.20 -0.52 9.13
N THR A 58 -7.14 0.27 9.06
CA THR A 58 -7.21 1.71 9.33
C THR A 58 -7.41 2.48 8.03
N GLN A 59 -7.83 3.74 8.14
CA GLN A 59 -7.95 4.63 6.97
C GLN A 59 -6.65 4.72 6.15
N GLN A 60 -5.48 4.60 6.79
CA GLN A 60 -4.18 4.63 6.14
C GLN A 60 -3.95 3.40 5.26
N ASN A 61 -4.39 2.21 5.71
CA ASN A 61 -4.30 0.99 4.91
C ASN A 61 -5.17 1.09 3.64
N VAL A 62 -6.39 1.64 3.78
CA VAL A 62 -7.29 1.93 2.66
C VAL A 62 -6.63 2.90 1.68
N SER A 63 -6.04 4.00 2.18
CA SER A 63 -5.32 4.98 1.37
C SER A 63 -4.15 4.35 0.59
N TYR A 64 -3.34 3.51 1.25
CA TYR A 64 -2.25 2.79 0.61
C TYR A 64 -2.73 1.85 -0.49
N ALA A 65 -3.79 1.07 -0.21
CA ALA A 65 -4.36 0.14 -1.20
C ALA A 65 -4.98 0.87 -2.40
N ILE A 66 -5.70 1.98 -2.19
CA ILE A 66 -6.22 2.85 -3.25
C ILE A 66 -5.08 3.39 -4.12
N LYS A 67 -4.00 3.88 -3.49
CA LYS A 67 -2.81 4.38 -4.19
C LYS A 67 -2.14 3.27 -5.01
N LYS A 68 -2.02 2.07 -4.44
CA LYS A 68 -1.44 0.89 -5.11
C LYS A 68 -2.27 0.45 -6.32
N LEU A 69 -3.60 0.61 -6.24
CA LEU A 69 -4.52 0.33 -7.35
C LEU A 69 -4.60 1.46 -8.39
N GLY A 70 -3.99 2.62 -8.14
CA GLY A 70 -3.98 3.75 -9.07
C GLY A 70 -5.30 4.53 -9.13
N PHE A 71 -6.21 4.36 -8.15
CA PHE A 71 -7.45 5.12 -8.11
C PHE A 71 -7.20 6.59 -7.77
N THR A 72 -7.81 7.49 -8.54
CA THR A 72 -7.78 8.93 -8.27
C THR A 72 -9.21 9.47 -8.22
N ARG A 73 -9.52 10.31 -7.23
CA ARG A 73 -10.84 10.93 -7.09
C ARG A 73 -10.80 12.36 -7.63
N LYS A 74 -11.46 12.61 -8.75
CA LYS A 74 -11.66 13.97 -9.27
C LYS A 74 -12.78 14.67 -8.48
N LYS A 75 -12.56 15.90 -8.02
CA LYS A 75 -13.60 16.69 -7.35
C LYS A 75 -14.63 17.17 -8.39
N LYS A 76 -15.92 17.04 -8.07
CA LYS A 76 -16.99 17.70 -8.85
C LYS A 76 -17.04 19.17 -8.44
N LEU A 77 -17.09 20.08 -9.42
CA LEU A 77 -17.31 21.50 -9.18
C LEU A 77 -18.75 21.67 -8.66
N MET A 78 -18.93 22.27 -7.48
CA MET A 78 -20.23 22.72 -7.03
C MET A 78 -20.55 24.01 -7.80
N VAL A 79 -21.54 23.97 -8.69
CA VAL A 79 -22.07 25.18 -9.32
C VAL A 79 -23.03 25.80 -8.32
N THR A 80 -22.59 26.85 -7.65
CA THR A 80 -23.45 27.65 -6.78
C THR A 80 -24.15 28.68 -7.68
N ASP A 81 -25.43 28.47 -7.96
CA ASP A 81 -26.28 29.50 -8.56
C ASP A 81 -26.50 30.61 -7.50
N ARG A 82 -26.30 31.87 -7.88
CA ARG A 82 -26.28 33.03 -6.96
C ARG A 82 -27.34 34.04 -7.33
#